data_AF-A0A2N5MN84-F1
#
_entry.id   AF-A0A2N5MN84-F1
#
_cell.length_a   1.000
_cell.length_b   1.000
_cell.length_c   1.000
_cell.angle_alpha   90.00
_cell.angle_beta   90.00
_cell.angle_gamma   90.00
#
_symmetry.space_group_name_H-M   'P 1'
#
loop_
_entity.id
_entity.type
_entity.pdbx_description
1 polymer ?
#
loop_
_entity_poly.entity_id
_entity_poly.type
_entity_poly.pdbx_seq_one_letter_code
_entity_poly.pdbx_strand_id
1 'polypeptide(L)' 'MKEFRVCYTYDSEIKFVEIQKKQSVKPEEVKQEILHNLLQVKDLVSTEENNGRSHLRYVRVMEGECGEDE' A
#
# COMPACT_ATOMS: atom_id res chain seq x y z
N MET A 1 3.80 8.69 17.05
CA MET A 1 3.46 8.53 15.63
C MET A 1 2.43 7.41 15.52
N LYS A 2 1.83 7.20 14.35
CA LYS A 2 0.82 6.17 14.12
C LYS A 2 1.30 5.26 13.01
N GLU A 3 1.21 3.95 13.24
CA GLU A 3 1.67 2.95 12.28
C GLU A 3 0.51 2.43 11.45
N PHE A 4 0.76 2.26 10.16
CA PHE A 4 -0.18 1.70 9.21
C PHE A 4 0.47 0.53 8.52
N ARG A 5 -0.19 -0.62 8.58
CA ARG A 5 0.17 -1.83 7.85
C ARG A 5 -0.67 -1.91 6.60
N VAL A 6 -0.01 -1.78 5.45
CA VAL A 6 -0.67 -1.85 4.15
C VAL A 6 -0.34 -3.18 3.50
N CYS A 7 -1.38 -3.95 3.23
CA CYS A 7 -1.29 -5.20 2.46
C CYS A 7 -1.91 -4.94 1.09
N TYR A 8 -1.18 -5.28 0.03
CA TYR A 8 -1.72 -5.24 -1.31
C TYR A 8 -1.29 -6.45 -2.13
N THR A 9 -2.16 -6.83 -3.06
CA THR A 9 -2.00 -8.05 -3.86
C THR A 9 -1.96 -7.71 -5.35
N TYR A 10 -0.86 -8.07 -5.98
CA TYR A 10 -0.75 -8.22 -7.44
C TYR A 10 -1.16 -9.65 -7.84
N ASP A 11 -1.50 -9.85 -9.11
CA ASP A 11 -2.11 -11.07 -9.65
C ASP A 11 -1.57 -12.40 -9.07
N SER A 12 -0.26 -12.48 -8.80
CA SER A 12 0.41 -13.64 -8.19
C SER A 12 1.23 -13.34 -6.92
N GLU A 13 1.22 -12.12 -6.41
CA GLU A 13 2.11 -11.70 -5.31
C GLU A 13 1.39 -10.86 -4.25
N ILE A 14 1.61 -11.18 -2.97
CA ILE A 14 1.15 -10.37 -1.85
C ILE A 14 2.35 -9.58 -1.31
N LYS A 15 2.18 -8.26 -1.15
CA LYS A 15 3.19 -7.37 -0.56
C LYS A 15 2.64 -6.68 0.66
N PHE A 16 3.52 -6.48 1.64
CA PHE A 16 3.24 -5.79 2.89
C PHE A 16 4.17 -4.60 3.01
N VAL A 17 3.62 -3.46 3.42
CA VAL A 17 4.37 -2.22 3.63
C VAL A 17 3.92 -1.60 4.95
N GLU A 18 4.89 -1.27 5.79
CA GLU A 18 4.68 -0.57 7.06
C GLU A 18 4.98 0.91 6.87
N ILE A 19 4.04 1.77 7.26
CA ILE A 19 4.10 3.21 7.04
C ILE A 19 3.86 3.90 8.36
N GLN A 20 4.79 4.76 8.76
CA GLN A 20 4.63 5.60 9.93
C GLN A 20 4.20 7.00 9.52
N LYS A 21 3.07 7.45 10.07
CA LYS A 21 2.50 8.78 9.81
C LYS A 21 2.21 9.50 11.12
N LYS A 22 1.88 10.79 11.02
CA LYS A 22 1.43 11.58 12.17
C LYS A 22 0.10 11.03 12.68
N GLN A 23 -0.19 11.17 13.99
CA GLN A 23 -1.44 10.67 14.58
C GLN A 23 -2.70 11.28 13.95
N SER A 24 -2.61 12.49 13.40
CA SER A 24 -3.71 13.17 12.73
C SER A 24 -4.05 12.61 11.34
N VAL A 25 -3.21 11.71 10.79
CA VAL A 25 -3.43 11.13 9.46
C VAL A 25 -4.46 10.01 9.56
N LYS A 26 -5.47 10.07 8.68
CA LYS A 26 -6.51 9.06 8.57
C LYS A 26 -6.05 7.89 7.68
N PRO A 27 -6.54 6.66 7.91
CA PRO A 27 -6.23 5.52 7.05
C PRO A 27 -6.63 5.73 5.58
N GLU A 28 -7.65 6.54 5.30
CA GLU A 28 -8.07 6.90 3.94
C GLU A 28 -7.00 7.68 3.18
N GLU A 29 -6.34 8.64 3.84
CA GLU A 29 -5.24 9.41 3.27
C GLU A 29 -4.06 8.49 2.91
N VAL A 30 -3.74 7.53 3.81
CA VAL A 30 -2.70 6.52 3.59
C VAL A 30 -3.05 5.62 2.41
N LYS A 31 -4.32 5.22 2.29
CA LYS A 31 -4.81 4.43 1.16
C LYS A 31 -4.66 5.18 -0.16
N GLN A 32 -5.03 6.47 -0.21
CA GLN A 32 -4.88 7.28 -1.42
C GLN A 32 -3.42 7.46 -1.80
N GLU A 33 -2.55 7.75 -0.83
CA GLU A 33 -1.10 7.89 -1.06
C GLU A 33 -0.50 6.59 -1.63
N ILE A 34 -0.86 5.44 -1.06
CA ILE A 34 -0.40 4.14 -1.56
C ILE A 34 -0.93 3.86 -2.95
N LEU A 35 -2.23 4.09 -3.21
CA LEU A 35 -2.78 3.90 -4.55
C LEU A 35 -2.07 4.78 -5.58
N HIS A 36 -1.82 6.06 -5.24
CA HIS A 36 -1.11 6.99 -6.12
C HIS A 36 0.34 6.56 -6.36
N ASN A 37 1.02 6.07 -5.32
CA ASN A 37 2.39 5.58 -5.46
C ASN A 37 2.45 4.28 -6.29
N LEU A 38 1.54 3.33 -6.06
CA LEU A 38 1.44 2.10 -6.84
C LEU A 38 1.07 2.38 -8.31
N LEU A 39 0.21 3.37 -8.57
CA LEU A 39 -0.13 3.82 -9.93
C LEU A 39 1.06 4.46 -10.63
N GLN A 40 1.81 5.35 -9.97
CA GLN A 40 3.01 5.97 -10.54
C GLN A 40 4.13 4.96 -10.79
N VAL A 41 4.35 4.01 -9.87
CA VAL A 41 5.33 2.92 -10.08
C VAL A 41 4.93 2.06 -11.27
N LYS A 42 3.63 1.79 -11.44
CA LYS A 42 3.14 1.04 -12.60
C LYS A 42 3.34 1.81 -13.91
N ASP A 43 3.19 3.13 -13.91
CA ASP A 43 3.45 3.98 -15.07
C ASP A 43 4.95 3.98 -15.44
N LEU A 44 5.83 4.05 -14.43
CA LEU A 44 7.28 3.94 -14.61
C LEU A 44 7.72 2.57 -15.15
N VAL A 45 7.17 1.48 -14.61
CA VAL A 45 7.49 0.10 -15.04
C VAL A 45 6.89 -0.23 -16.41
N SER A 46 5.84 0.47 -16.85
CA SER A 46 5.22 0.25 -18.17
C SER A 46 6.09 0.70 -19.34
N THR A 47 7.20 1.41 -19.09
CA THR A 47 8.13 1.85 -20.14
C THR A 47 9.17 0.78 -20.49
N GLU A 48 9.36 -0.24 -19.63
CA GLU A 48 10.22 -1.38 -19.90
C GLU A 48 9.39 -2.66 -20.01
N GLU A 49 9.18 -3.05 -21.26
CA GLU A 49 8.84 -4.40 -21.69
C GLU A 49 7.38 -4.86 -21.56
N ASN A 50 6.89 -5.27 -22.73
CA ASN A 50 5.61 -5.85 -23.02
C ASN A 50 5.50 -7.26 -22.40
N ASN A 51 5.36 -7.38 -21.08
CA ASN A 51 5.13 -8.67 -20.42
C ASN A 51 4.46 -8.52 -19.04
N GLY A 52 3.27 -9.09 -18.87
CA GLY A 52 2.66 -9.32 -17.54
C GLY A 52 2.10 -8.07 -16.86
N ARG A 53 0.92 -7.62 -17.30
CA ARG A 53 0.16 -6.53 -16.70
C ARG A 53 -0.29 -6.91 -15.28
N SER A 54 0.59 -6.82 -14.29
CA SER A 54 0.27 -7.10 -12.89
C SER A 54 -0.83 -6.14 -12.42
N HIS A 55 -2.04 -6.65 -12.28
CA HIS A 55 -3.19 -5.88 -11.83
C HIS A 55 -3.24 -5.89 -10.32
N LEU A 56 -3.30 -4.71 -9.73
CA LEU A 56 -3.56 -4.54 -8.31
C LEU A 56 -5.00 -5.01 -8.05
N ARG A 57 -5.17 -6.15 -7.41
CA ARG A 57 -6.50 -6.73 -7.13
C ARG A 57 -7.09 -6.21 -5.84
N TYR A 58 -6.25 -5.99 -4.84
CA TYR A 58 -6.72 -5.67 -3.49
C TYR A 58 -5.71 -4.79 -2.76
N VAL A 59 -6.21 -3.83 -1.98
CA VAL A 59 -5.44 -3.00 -1.06
C VAL A 59 -6.22 -2.89 0.25
N ARG A 60 -5.56 -3.26 1.34
CA ARG A 60 -6.07 -3.10 2.70
C ARG A 60 -5.09 -2.30 3.52
N VAL A 61 -5.59 -1.24 4.14
CA VAL A 61 -4.85 -0.48 5.15
C VAL A 61 -5.38 -0.91 6.50
N MET A 62 -4.49 -1.40 7.35
CA MET A 62 -4.75 -1.72 8.73
C MET A 62 -4.03 -0.69 9.59
N GLU A 63 -4.77 -0.10 10.50
CA GLU A 63 -4.20 0.78 11.51
C GLU A 63 -3.58 -0.10 12.59
N GLY A 64 -2.25 -0.01 12.71
CA GLY A 64 -1.52 -0.63 13.81
C GLY A 64 -1.42 0.42 14.91
N GLU A 65 -2.29 0.33 15.90
CA GLU A 65 -1.95 0.89 17.20
C GLU A 65 -0.76 0.07 17.68
N CYS A 66 0.35 0.71 18.09
CA CYS A 66 1.29 0.07 18.99
C CYS A 66 0.55 -0.04 20.33
N GLY A 67 -0.37 -1.01 20.39
CA GLY A 67 -1.27 -1.33 21.48
C GLY A 67 -1.08 -2.80 21.74
N GLU A 68 -0.31 -3.07 22.79
CA GLU A 68 -0.30 -4.35 23.48
C GLU A 68 -1.70 -4.53 24.09
N ASP A 69 -2.53 -5.40 23.55
CA ASP A 69 -3.75 -5.88 24.22
C ASP A 69 -3.96 -7.33 23.72
N GLU A 70 -3.25 -8.29 24.32
CA GLU A 70 -3.64 -9.15 25.46
C GLU A 70 -4.33 -10.46 25.01
#